data_AF-A0A314L147-F1
#
_entry.id   AF-A0A314L147-F1
#
_cell.length_a   1.000
_cell.length_b   1.000
_cell.length_c   1.000
_cell.angle_alpha   90.00
_cell.angle_beta   90.00
_cell.angle_gamma   90.00
#
_symmetry.space_group_name_H-M   'P 1'
#
loop_
_entity.id
_entity.type
_entity.pdbx_description
1 polymer ?
#
loop_
_entity_poly.entity_id
_entity_poly.type
_entity_poly.pdbx_seq_one_letter_code
_entity_poly.pdbx_strand_id
1 'polypeptide(L)'
;MRAAEADIKVLGNILLHPMFGGQKRTESEKRLDGKYFVTVQDRDWYWRAYLLEGEDRDHPACNIFGPRGRSVEGLNFTKSLVVEPSALFVLLILEAEDGGVAVSIIAPAGRRRE
;
A
#
# COMPACT_ATOMS: atom_id res chain seq x y z
N MET A 1 10.69 -12.37 5.12
CA MET A 1 9.23 -12.53 5.34
C MET A 1 9.10 -13.66 6.34
N ARG A 2 8.61 -13.41 7.56
CA ARG A 2 8.76 -14.37 8.67
C ARG A 2 8.17 -15.75 8.39
N ALA A 3 7.06 -15.83 7.66
CA ALA A 3 6.47 -17.11 7.27
C ALA A 3 7.41 -17.94 6.36
N ALA A 4 8.08 -17.30 5.40
CA ALA A 4 9.06 -17.97 4.54
C ALA A 4 10.32 -18.39 5.31
N GLU A 5 10.75 -17.59 6.29
CA GLU A 5 11.89 -17.92 7.17
C GLU A 5 11.57 -19.06 8.16
N ALA A 6 10.28 -19.27 8.47
CA ALA A 6 9.80 -20.30 9.39
C ALA A 6 9.24 -21.55 8.69
N ASP A 7 9.48 -21.71 7.37
CA ASP A 7 8.96 -22.82 6.54
C ASP A 7 7.43 -22.99 6.61
N ILE A 8 6.70 -21.88 6.77
CA ILE A 8 5.24 -21.86 6.79
C ILE A 8 4.73 -21.60 5.38
N LYS A 9 3.98 -22.58 4.84
CA LYS A 9 3.32 -22.45 3.54
C LYS A 9 2.09 -21.57 3.63
N VAL A 10 2.22 -20.32 3.19
CA VAL A 10 1.09 -19.41 2.94
C VAL A 10 0.57 -19.66 1.52
N LEU A 11 -0.74 -19.84 1.35
CA LEU A 11 -1.35 -20.14 0.04
C LEU A 11 -1.68 -18.89 -0.77
N GLY A 12 -1.91 -17.77 -0.09
CA GLY A 12 -2.20 -16.48 -0.69
C GLY A 12 -2.57 -15.44 0.36
N ASN A 13 -2.54 -14.17 -0.04
CA ASN A 13 -2.92 -13.04 0.80
C ASN A 13 -4.20 -12.39 0.24
N ILE A 14 -5.08 -11.91 1.13
CA ILE A 14 -6.21 -11.05 0.77
C ILE A 14 -6.06 -9.77 1.59
N LEU A 15 -5.81 -8.66 0.91
CA LEU A 15 -5.56 -7.35 1.51
C LEU A 15 -6.79 -6.48 1.23
N LEU A 16 -7.57 -6.22 2.28
CA LEU A 16 -8.74 -5.35 2.20
C LEU A 16 -8.33 -3.98 2.74
N HIS A 17 -8.21 -3.01 1.84
CA HIS A 17 -7.83 -1.63 2.16
C HIS A 17 -6.54 -1.56 3.02
N PRO A 18 -5.45 -2.20 2.54
CA PRO A 18 -4.22 -2.24 3.31
C PRO A 18 -3.69 -0.83 3.56
N MET A 19 -3.36 -0.55 4.82
CA MET A 19 -2.85 0.76 5.20
C MET A 19 -1.33 0.81 5.01
N PHE A 20 -0.91 1.48 3.94
CA PHE A 20 0.48 1.85 3.70
C PHE A 20 0.65 3.36 3.73
N GLY A 21 1.90 3.80 3.88
CA GLY A 21 2.26 5.21 3.87
C GLY A 21 3.68 5.44 3.40
N GLY A 22 4.13 6.68 3.56
CA GLY A 22 5.48 7.11 3.21
C GLY A 22 5.66 8.56 3.60
N GLN A 23 6.90 9.01 3.75
CA GLN A 23 7.17 10.37 4.24
C GLN A 23 6.66 11.43 3.24
N LYS A 24 6.80 11.17 1.94
CA LYS A 24 6.28 12.04 0.88
C LYS A 24 4.78 11.86 0.71
N ARG A 25 4.04 12.98 0.61
CA ARG A 25 2.61 12.96 0.26
C ARG A 25 2.38 12.60 -1.19
N THR A 26 1.48 11.67 -1.42
CA THR A 26 0.95 11.34 -2.74
C THR A 26 -0.02 12.42 -3.22
N GLU A 27 -0.25 12.49 -4.53
CA GLU A 27 -1.23 13.41 -5.11
C GLU A 27 -2.68 13.08 -4.66
N SER A 28 -2.94 11.83 -4.30
CA SER A 28 -4.26 11.44 -3.80
C SER A 28 -4.53 11.96 -2.39
N GLU A 29 -3.55 11.88 -1.48
CA GLU A 29 -3.66 12.44 -0.14
C GLU A 29 -3.96 13.94 -0.21
N LYS A 30 -3.21 14.67 -1.04
CA LYS A 30 -3.43 16.12 -1.23
C LYS A 30 -4.83 16.44 -1.78
N ARG A 31 -5.32 15.64 -2.73
CA ARG A 31 -6.60 15.90 -3.42
C ARG A 31 -7.81 15.47 -2.61
N LEU A 32 -7.68 14.44 -1.76
CA LEU A 32 -8.79 13.76 -1.09
C LEU A 32 -8.86 14.00 0.42
N ASP A 33 -7.89 14.70 1.00
CA ASP A 33 -7.85 15.02 2.43
C ASP A 33 -9.20 15.58 2.93
N GLY A 34 -9.77 14.91 3.94
CA GLY A 34 -11.02 15.30 4.60
C GLY A 34 -12.30 15.17 3.75
N LYS A 35 -12.23 14.72 2.49
CA LYS A 35 -13.41 14.63 1.61
C LYS A 35 -14.26 13.38 1.86
N TYR A 36 -13.62 12.31 2.33
CA TYR A 36 -14.25 10.99 2.50
C TYR A 36 -13.85 10.39 3.85
N PHE A 37 -14.35 10.95 4.95
CA PHE A 37 -14.21 10.44 6.33
C PHE A 37 -12.80 10.36 6.94
N VAL A 38 -11.73 10.41 6.13
CA VAL A 38 -10.35 10.29 6.60
C VAL A 38 -9.58 11.57 6.30
N THR A 39 -8.80 12.03 7.27
CA THR A 39 -7.85 13.13 7.10
C THR A 39 -6.40 12.63 7.09
N VAL A 40 -5.53 13.39 6.44
CA VAL A 40 -4.07 13.21 6.50
C VAL A 40 -3.58 13.32 7.94
N GLN A 41 -4.17 14.22 8.73
CA GLN A 41 -3.84 14.40 10.15
C GLN A 41 -4.11 13.12 10.95
N ASP A 42 -5.25 12.48 10.74
CA ASP A 42 -5.57 11.22 11.41
C ASP A 42 -4.57 10.14 11.00
N ARG A 43 -4.30 10.00 9.69
CA ARG A 43 -3.31 9.02 9.20
C ARG A 43 -1.94 9.21 9.81
N ASP A 44 -1.48 10.45 9.93
CA ASP A 44 -0.22 10.77 10.59
C ASP A 44 -0.24 10.41 12.07
N TRP A 45 -1.37 10.63 12.74
CA TRP A 45 -1.54 10.26 14.13
C TRP A 45 -1.44 8.75 14.32
N TYR A 46 -2.14 7.96 13.50
CA TYR A 46 -2.06 6.50 13.58
C TYR A 46 -0.64 5.98 13.30
N TRP A 47 0.07 6.55 12.32
CA TRP A 47 1.45 6.16 12.07
C TRP A 47 2.38 6.52 13.23
N ARG A 48 2.26 7.71 13.80
CA ARG A 48 3.04 8.09 15.00
C ARG A 48 2.74 7.22 16.20
N ALA A 49 1.50 6.76 16.37
CA ALA A 49 1.11 5.89 17.47
C ALA A 49 1.59 4.44 17.30
N TYR A 50 1.70 3.97 16.05
CA TYR A 50 2.13 2.61 15.73
C TYR A 50 3.65 2.45 15.66
N LEU A 51 4.35 3.46 15.16
CA LEU A 51 5.79 3.43 15.01
C LEU A 51 6.51 3.70 16.35
N LEU A 52 7.75 3.22 16.44
CA LEU A 52 8.60 3.51 17.59
C LEU A 52 8.91 5.00 17.66
N GLU A 53 9.18 5.50 18.87
CA GLU A 53 9.54 6.91 19.05
C GLU A 53 10.80 7.26 18.27
N GLY A 54 10.76 8.39 17.55
CA GLY A 54 11.83 8.83 16.66
C GLY A 54 11.81 8.25 15.25
N GLU A 55 10.95 7.27 14.96
CA GLU A 55 10.78 6.75 13.60
C GLU A 55 9.87 7.63 12.74
N ASP A 56 10.19 7.70 11.45
CA ASP A 56 9.40 8.37 10.43
C ASP A 56 8.56 7.41 9.60
N ARG A 57 7.75 7.96 8.68
CA ARG A 57 6.85 7.16 7.84
C ARG A 57 7.57 6.41 6.71
N ASP A 58 8.88 6.57 6.55
CA ASP A 58 9.70 5.71 5.68
C ASP A 58 10.23 4.46 6.43
N HIS A 59 9.73 4.21 7.65
CA HIS A 59 9.97 2.94 8.34
C HIS A 59 9.37 1.78 7.54
N PRO A 60 10.04 0.61 7.42
CA PRO A 60 9.56 -0.50 6.58
C PRO A 60 8.18 -1.06 6.95
N ALA A 61 7.71 -0.81 8.18
CA ALA A 61 6.36 -1.18 8.60
C ALA A 61 5.26 -0.24 8.05
N CYS A 62 5.63 0.97 7.64
CA CYS A 62 4.76 1.98 7.04
C CYS A 62 4.93 2.01 5.51
N ASN A 63 6.17 2.05 5.05
CA ASN A 63 6.54 2.15 3.63
C ASN A 63 7.32 0.90 3.18
N ILE A 64 6.59 -0.17 2.82
CA ILE A 64 7.19 -1.48 2.53
C ILE A 64 8.08 -1.51 1.29
N PHE A 65 7.92 -0.56 0.36
CA PHE A 65 8.76 -0.36 -0.82
C PHE A 65 9.52 0.97 -0.78
N GLY A 66 9.65 1.56 0.41
CA GLY A 66 10.34 2.82 0.62
C GLY A 66 11.86 2.68 0.59
N PRO A 67 12.60 3.77 0.87
CA PRO A 67 14.07 3.77 0.88
C PRO A 67 14.71 2.74 1.81
N ARG A 68 13.99 2.39 2.91
CA ARG A 68 14.42 1.39 3.90
C ARG A 68 13.77 0.01 3.66
N GLY A 69 12.93 -0.12 2.64
CA GLY A 69 12.23 -1.35 2.30
C GLY A 69 13.19 -2.44 1.79
N ARG A 70 12.74 -3.69 1.85
CA ARG A 70 13.48 -4.84 1.31
C ARG A 70 12.93 -5.16 -0.08
N SER A 71 13.83 -5.37 -1.06
CA SER A 71 13.39 -5.87 -2.37
C SER A 71 12.68 -7.22 -2.20
N VAL A 72 11.59 -7.37 -2.95
CA VAL A 72 10.83 -8.62 -3.06
C VAL A 72 11.18 -9.40 -4.33
N GLU A 73 12.10 -8.88 -5.15
CA GLU A 73 12.59 -9.54 -6.35
C GLU A 73 13.27 -10.86 -5.99
N GLY A 74 12.95 -11.91 -6.75
CA GLY A 74 13.48 -13.26 -6.50
C GLY A 74 12.94 -13.96 -5.25
N LEU A 75 12.06 -13.33 -4.48
CA LEU A 75 11.34 -14.01 -3.40
C LEU A 75 10.15 -14.79 -3.98
N ASN A 76 9.93 -16.00 -3.45
CA ASN A 76 8.73 -16.77 -3.77
C ASN A 76 7.52 -16.15 -3.06
N PHE A 77 6.98 -15.08 -3.63
CA PHE A 77 5.89 -14.31 -3.05
C PHE A 77 4.56 -15.02 -3.30
N THR A 78 3.72 -15.09 -2.28
CA THR A 78 2.40 -15.73 -2.40
C THR A 78 1.45 -14.86 -3.20
N LYS A 79 0.60 -15.51 -4.01
CA LYS A 79 -0.45 -14.83 -4.76
C LYS A 79 -1.25 -13.92 -3.84
N SER A 80 -1.44 -12.67 -4.23
CA SER A 80 -2.07 -11.65 -3.38
C SER A 80 -3.23 -10.99 -4.13
N LEU A 81 -4.40 -10.96 -3.50
CA LEU A 81 -5.54 -10.17 -3.93
C LEU A 81 -5.56 -8.88 -3.13
N VAL A 82 -5.53 -7.73 -3.82
CA VAL A 82 -5.58 -6.40 -3.21
C VAL A 82 -6.90 -5.74 -3.60
N VAL A 83 -7.68 -5.34 -2.61
CA VAL A 83 -8.97 -4.66 -2.82
C VAL A 83 -8.86 -3.22 -2.36
N GLU A 84 -8.89 -2.30 -3.33
CA GLU A 84 -8.89 -0.86 -3.10
C GLU A 84 -10.28 -0.26 -3.39
N PRO A 85 -10.81 0.62 -2.54
CA PRO A 85 -12.04 1.33 -2.83
C PRO A 85 -11.76 2.45 -3.85
N SER A 86 -12.45 2.43 -4.99
CA SER A 86 -12.25 3.38 -6.10
C SER A 86 -12.46 4.86 -5.75
N ALA A 87 -12.99 5.18 -4.56
CA ALA A 87 -13.20 6.53 -4.04
C ALA A 87 -12.34 6.88 -2.81
N LEU A 88 -11.59 5.93 -2.27
CA LEU A 88 -10.85 6.05 -1.02
C LEU A 88 -9.45 5.46 -1.23
N PHE A 89 -8.46 6.35 -1.38
CA PHE A 89 -7.02 6.06 -1.43
C PHE A 89 -6.42 5.51 -2.74
N VAL A 90 -5.23 6.02 -3.02
CA VAL A 90 -4.22 5.63 -4.03
C VAL A 90 -2.94 5.44 -3.18
N LEU A 91 -2.08 4.44 -3.27
CA LEU A 91 -1.52 3.68 -4.40
C LEU A 91 -0.96 2.34 -3.88
N LEU A 92 -0.99 1.29 -4.71
CA LEU A 92 0.17 0.43 -4.92
C LEU A 92 0.23 -0.03 -6.39
N ILE A 93 1.32 0.32 -7.08
CA ILE A 93 1.73 -0.28 -8.35
C ILE A 93 2.44 -1.58 -8.00
N LEU A 94 1.90 -2.70 -8.47
CA LEU A 94 2.60 -3.97 -8.57
C LEU A 94 2.96 -4.13 -10.05
N GLU A 95 4.24 -4.25 -10.38
CA GLU A 95 4.64 -4.91 -11.61
C GLU A 95 5.61 -6.03 -11.28
N ALA A 96 5.24 -7.24 -11.71
CA ALA A 96 6.09 -8.41 -11.74
C ALA A 96 5.79 -9.16 -13.05
N GLU A 97 6.76 -9.17 -13.96
CA GLU A 97 6.87 -10.13 -15.06
C GLU A 97 8.22 -10.84 -14.85
N ASP A 98 8.34 -12.18 -14.79
CA ASP A 98 7.65 -13.22 -15.53
C ASP A 98 6.98 -14.29 -14.63
N GLY A 99 5.71 -14.60 -14.89
CA GLY A 99 4.96 -15.71 -14.25
C GLY A 99 3.50 -15.41 -13.88
N GLY A 100 3.07 -14.15 -14.00
CA GLY A 100 1.67 -13.73 -14.08
C GLY A 100 1.12 -13.03 -12.83
N VAL A 101 1.46 -11.75 -12.64
CA VAL A 101 0.66 -10.79 -11.86
C VAL A 101 0.16 -9.72 -12.83
N ALA A 102 -1.14 -9.73 -13.13
CA ALA A 102 -1.80 -8.66 -13.86
C ALA A 102 -2.52 -7.74 -12.86
N VAL A 103 -2.16 -6.46 -12.84
CA VAL A 103 -2.86 -5.42 -12.08
C VAL A 103 -3.52 -4.47 -13.07
N SER A 104 -4.80 -4.69 -13.35
CA SER A 104 -5.61 -3.73 -14.11
C SER A 104 -6.05 -2.58 -13.21
N ILE A 105 -5.47 -1.41 -13.46
CA ILE A 105 -5.94 -0.14 -12.90
C ILE A 105 -7.21 0.25 -13.67
N ILE A 106 -8.39 0.16 -13.04
CA ILE A 106 -9.56 0.90 -13.53
C ILE A 106 -9.55 2.26 -12.83
N ALA A 107 -8.97 3.26 -13.49
CA ALA A 107 -9.20 4.65 -13.10
C ALA A 107 -10.70 4.95 -13.25
N PRO A 108 -11.34 5.65 -12.30
CA PRO A 108 -12.67 6.17 -12.55
C PRO A 108 -12.55 7.12 -13.74
N ALA A 109 -13.22 6.76 -14.85
CA ALA A 109 -13.39 7.63 -15.99
C ALA A 109 -13.82 9.00 -15.46
N GLY A 110 -13.00 10.02 -15.72
CA GLY A 110 -13.43 11.40 -15.55
C GLY A 110 -14.78 11.53 -16.23
N ARG A 111 -15.75 12.09 -15.50
CA ARG A 111 -17.08 12.45 -16.00
C ARG A 111 -16.93 13.01 -17.42
N ARG A 112 -17.37 12.25 -18.42
CA ARG A 112 -17.56 12.78 -19.77
C ARG A 112 -18.74 13.74 -19.63
N ARG A 113 -18.47 15.05 -19.66
CA ARG A 113 -19.50 16.04 -19.91
C ARG A 113 -19.90 15.90 -21.38
N GLU A 114 -21.13 15.52 -21.62
CA GLU A 114 -22.05 16.05 -22.62
C GLU A 114 -23.47 15.66 -22.20
#